data_AF-A0A4S9LTP0-F1
#
_entry.id   AF-A0A4S9LTP0-F1
#
_cell.length_a   1.000
_cell.length_b   1.000
_cell.length_c   1.000
_cell.angle_alpha   90.00
_cell.angle_beta   90.00
_cell.angle_gamma   90.00
#
_symmetry.space_group_name_H-M   'P 1'
#
loop_
_entity.id
_entity.type
_entity.pdbx_description
1 polymer ?
#
loop_
_entity_poly.entity_id
_entity_poly.type
_entity_poly.pdbx_seq_one_letter_code
_entity_poly.pdbx_strand_id
1 'polypeptide(L)'
;METTHRKIELQSPLDLIYLRNNTTSTAREKLDLHFPPSAAPESASDDVLRSRVEELVQQYIAKVFENAGPNLAVNGLEDKEMEEAMRVAEMGGEELEPYDSKLQTKLLNLSAKIENLTLQLANLRRTAPAQAAASYAATLEKEEKEFEEARQRAEEQRKKMLEEEGVPLGTEGVRDWEEAERNWEQATKGLVDIKEKIGETGARLVQARDAAAYLDQVGK
;
A
#
# COMPACT_ATOMS: atom_id res chain seq x y z
N MET A 1 3.81 19.94 -46.66
CA MET A 1 3.72 18.47 -46.77
C MET A 1 3.80 17.95 -45.35
N GLU A 2 2.75 17.29 -44.85
CA GLU A 2 2.83 16.67 -43.52
C GLU A 2 3.89 15.56 -43.55
N THR A 3 4.89 15.67 -42.69
CA THR A 3 5.92 14.66 -42.52
C THR A 3 5.28 13.43 -41.88
N THR A 4 5.13 12.34 -42.63
CA THR A 4 4.51 11.07 -42.19
C THR A 4 5.30 10.33 -41.11
N HIS A 5 6.42 10.89 -40.64
CA HIS A 5 7.33 10.29 -39.68
C HIS A 5 7.55 11.22 -38.50
N ARG A 6 7.73 10.61 -37.33
CA ARG A 6 8.04 11.30 -36.08
C ARG A 6 9.41 11.97 -36.20
N LYS A 7 9.48 13.25 -35.84
CA LYS A 7 10.74 13.99 -35.72
C LYS A 7 11.59 13.45 -34.58
N ILE A 8 12.90 13.60 -34.70
CA ILE A 8 13.86 13.25 -33.65
C ILE A 8 13.89 14.41 -32.66
N GLU A 9 13.42 14.14 -31.44
CA GLU A 9 13.38 15.13 -30.35
C GLU A 9 14.72 15.17 -29.62
N LEU A 10 15.26 16.37 -29.46
CA LEU A 10 16.45 16.65 -28.67
C LEU A 10 16.09 17.38 -27.39
N GLN A 11 16.85 17.12 -26.33
CA GLN A 11 16.58 17.68 -25.00
C GLN A 11 17.04 19.14 -24.91
N SER A 12 18.10 19.50 -25.62
CA SER A 12 18.62 20.86 -25.65
C SER A 12 19.26 21.23 -27.00
N PRO A 13 19.37 22.52 -27.36
CA PRO A 13 20.14 22.97 -28.52
C PRO A 13 21.64 22.64 -28.40
N LEU A 14 22.15 22.53 -27.17
CA LEU A 14 23.53 22.12 -26.88
C LEU A 14 23.83 20.71 -27.36
N ASP A 15 22.83 19.82 -27.42
CA ASP A 15 23.00 18.44 -27.90
C ASP A 15 23.40 18.43 -29.38
N LEU A 16 22.80 19.28 -30.22
CA LEU A 16 23.18 19.39 -31.64
C LEU A 16 24.58 19.95 -31.81
N ILE A 17 24.94 20.97 -31.03
CA ILE A 17 26.28 21.57 -31.04
C ILE A 17 27.31 20.51 -30.65
N TYR A 18 27.02 19.74 -29.60
CA TYR A 18 27.85 18.63 -29.15
C TYR A 18 28.02 17.59 -30.26
N LEU A 19 26.93 17.16 -30.91
CA LEU A 19 26.99 16.18 -32.01
C LEU A 19 27.83 16.69 -33.18
N ARG A 20 27.67 17.96 -33.58
CA ARG A 20 28.47 18.59 -34.64
C ARG A 20 29.96 18.62 -34.27
N ASN A 21 30.27 19.04 -33.05
CA ASN A 21 31.65 19.15 -32.57
C ASN A 21 32.32 17.77 -32.43
N ASN A 22 31.61 16.80 -31.87
CA ASN A 22 32.11 15.44 -31.72
C ASN A 22 32.36 14.78 -33.08
N THR A 23 31.45 14.96 -34.04
CA THR A 23 31.61 14.45 -35.40
C THR A 23 32.82 15.09 -36.09
N THR A 24 32.99 16.41 -35.95
CA THR A 24 34.12 17.14 -36.54
C THR A 24 35.45 16.74 -35.88
N SER A 25 35.48 16.59 -34.56
CA SER A 25 36.68 16.12 -33.83
C SER A 25 37.06 14.71 -34.27
N THR A 26 36.10 13.79 -34.29
CA THR A 26 36.32 12.40 -34.72
C THR A 26 36.79 12.34 -36.16
N ALA A 27 36.21 13.16 -37.06
CA ALA A 27 36.63 13.24 -38.44
C ALA A 27 38.10 13.70 -38.56
N ARG A 28 38.51 14.71 -37.79
CA ARG A 28 39.89 15.19 -37.73
C ARG A 28 40.84 14.12 -37.20
N GLU A 29 40.50 13.44 -36.11
CA GLU A 29 41.30 12.33 -35.57
C GLU A 29 41.50 11.21 -36.60
N LYS A 30 40.47 10.90 -37.39
CA LYS A 30 40.56 9.93 -38.49
C LYS A 30 41.41 10.44 -39.64
N LEU A 31 41.31 11.72 -39.98
CA LEU A 31 42.19 12.33 -40.98
C LEU A 31 43.65 12.29 -40.54
N ASP A 32 43.94 12.60 -39.28
CA ASP A 32 45.29 12.57 -38.72
C ASP A 32 45.87 11.14 -38.66
N LEU A 33 45.02 10.13 -38.46
CA LEU A 33 45.45 8.73 -38.51
C LEU A 33 45.86 8.30 -39.94
N HIS A 34 45.14 8.75 -40.96
CA HIS A 34 45.35 8.33 -42.35
C HIS A 34 46.29 9.25 -43.15
N PHE A 35 46.41 10.51 -42.73
CA PHE A 35 47.32 11.52 -43.27
C PHE A 35 48.15 12.10 -42.11
N PRO A 36 49.07 11.29 -41.53
CA PRO A 36 49.83 11.72 -40.37
C PRO A 36 50.75 12.89 -40.72
N PRO A 37 50.89 13.90 -39.85
CA PRO A 37 51.72 15.08 -40.11
C PRO A 37 53.21 14.75 -40.30
N SER A 38 53.66 13.57 -39.85
CA SER A 38 55.03 13.06 -40.05
C SER A 38 55.31 12.48 -41.44
N ALA A 39 54.27 12.19 -42.24
CA ALA A 39 54.43 11.68 -43.60
C ALA A 39 54.46 12.79 -44.67
N ALA A 40 54.27 14.05 -44.26
CA ALA A 40 54.36 15.21 -45.15
C ALA A 40 55.83 15.47 -45.55
N PRO A 41 56.13 15.73 -46.84
CA PRO A 41 57.49 16.07 -47.26
C PRO A 41 57.94 17.39 -46.63
N GLU A 42 59.16 17.46 -46.09
CA GLU A 42 59.73 18.69 -45.48
C GLU A 42 59.76 19.90 -46.44
N SER A 43 59.68 19.66 -47.75
CA SER A 43 59.66 20.68 -48.80
C SER A 43 58.25 21.16 -49.20
N ALA A 44 57.19 20.49 -48.75
CA ALA A 44 55.81 20.85 -49.04
C ALA A 44 55.17 21.36 -47.76
N SER A 45 55.05 22.68 -47.64
CA SER A 45 54.51 23.37 -46.46
C SER A 45 53.04 23.08 -46.16
N ASP A 46 52.34 22.32 -47.02
CA ASP A 46 50.99 21.82 -46.76
C ASP A 46 50.71 20.58 -47.62
N ASP A 47 50.15 19.52 -47.03
CA ASP A 47 49.65 18.37 -47.77
C ASP A 47 48.36 18.77 -48.51
N VAL A 48 48.50 19.04 -49.82
CA VAL A 48 47.40 19.46 -50.72
C VAL A 48 46.28 18.42 -50.76
N LEU A 49 46.60 17.13 -50.63
CA LEU A 49 45.59 16.08 -50.63
C LEU A 49 44.84 16.05 -49.29
N ARG A 50 45.57 16.18 -48.17
CA ARG A 50 44.95 16.27 -46.84
C ARG A 50 43.99 17.45 -46.74
N SER A 51 44.41 18.65 -47.17
CA SER A 51 43.56 19.84 -47.13
C SER A 51 42.32 19.70 -48.02
N ARG A 52 42.45 19.10 -49.21
CA ARG A 52 41.31 18.84 -50.09
C ARG A 52 40.33 17.82 -49.50
N VAL A 53 40.83 16.77 -48.86
CA VAL A 53 39.98 15.76 -48.21
C VAL A 53 39.30 16.37 -46.98
N GLU A 54 40.00 17.17 -46.18
CA GLU A 54 39.41 17.89 -45.05
C GLU A 54 38.25 18.80 -45.51
N GLU A 55 38.45 19.56 -46.58
CA GLU A 55 37.41 20.41 -47.16
C GLU A 55 36.17 19.59 -47.58
N LEU A 56 36.37 18.48 -48.28
CA LEU A 56 35.28 17.60 -48.73
C LEU A 56 34.53 16.95 -47.56
N VAL A 57 35.25 16.52 -46.52
CA VAL A 57 34.65 15.94 -45.31
C VAL A 57 33.86 17.00 -44.55
N GLN A 58 34.39 18.22 -44.42
CA GLN A 58 33.69 19.33 -43.77
C GLN A 58 32.41 19.70 -44.53
N GLN A 59 32.45 19.77 -45.86
CA GLN A 59 31.28 19.99 -46.71
C GLN A 59 30.25 18.88 -46.58
N TYR A 60 30.70 17.62 -46.51
CA TYR A 60 29.83 16.48 -46.29
C TYR A 60 29.11 16.56 -44.94
N ILE A 61 29.84 16.84 -43.85
CA ILE A 61 29.26 16.98 -42.51
C ILE A 61 28.23 18.11 -42.50
N ALA A 62 28.55 19.28 -43.07
CA ALA A 62 27.61 20.41 -43.16
C ALA A 62 26.31 20.02 -43.87
N LYS A 63 26.43 19.34 -45.03
CA LYS A 63 25.29 18.88 -45.82
C LYS A 63 24.46 17.81 -45.09
N VAL A 64 25.07 16.94 -44.30
CA VAL A 64 24.35 15.94 -43.50
C VAL A 64 23.46 16.62 -42.47
N PHE A 65 24.00 17.59 -41.72
CA PHE A 65 23.22 18.32 -40.71
C PHE A 65 22.14 19.22 -41.33
N GLU A 66 22.41 19.83 -42.49
CA GLU A 66 21.41 20.60 -43.24
C GLU A 66 20.22 19.72 -43.66
N ASN A 67 20.49 18.52 -44.19
CA ASN A 67 19.43 17.58 -44.58
C ASN A 67 18.72 16.94 -43.38
N ALA A 68 19.39 16.84 -42.23
CA ALA A 68 18.81 16.32 -41.00
C ALA A 68 17.92 17.35 -40.28
N GLY A 69 18.22 18.65 -40.44
CA GLY A 69 17.50 19.79 -39.84
C GLY A 69 15.97 19.66 -39.82
N PRO A 70 15.29 19.46 -40.95
CA PRO A 70 13.82 19.39 -41.00
C PRO A 70 13.22 18.17 -40.28
N ASN A 71 14.04 17.16 -39.95
CA ASN A 71 13.62 15.97 -39.22
C ASN A 71 13.95 16.04 -37.72
N LEU A 72 14.56 17.12 -37.26
CA LEU A 72 14.93 17.36 -35.87
C LEU A 72 13.98 18.38 -35.23
N ALA A 73 13.70 18.19 -33.95
CA ALA A 73 12.96 19.15 -33.13
C ALA A 73 13.66 19.25 -31.77
N VAL A 74 13.71 20.45 -31.19
CA VAL A 74 14.27 20.68 -29.86
C VAL A 74 13.13 21.10 -28.95
N ASN A 75 12.67 20.21 -28.06
CA ASN A 75 11.53 20.46 -27.18
C ASN A 75 10.29 21.07 -27.89
N GLY A 76 10.04 20.68 -29.15
CA GLY A 76 8.94 21.21 -29.97
C GLY A 76 9.21 22.52 -30.73
N LEU A 77 10.42 23.09 -30.64
CA LEU A 77 10.87 24.20 -31.51
C LEU A 77 11.34 23.66 -32.86
N GLU A 78 10.96 24.34 -33.95
CA GLU A 78 11.26 23.91 -35.33
C GLU A 78 12.05 24.95 -36.13
N ASP A 79 12.87 24.45 -37.07
CA ASP A 79 13.64 25.18 -38.09
C ASP A 79 14.30 26.48 -37.61
N LYS A 80 13.60 27.62 -37.68
CA LYS A 80 14.13 28.96 -37.37
C LYS A 80 14.33 29.18 -35.88
N GLU A 81 13.39 28.71 -35.07
CA GLU A 81 13.47 28.84 -33.60
C GLU A 81 14.60 27.95 -33.06
N MET A 82 14.78 26.77 -33.68
CA MET A 82 15.89 25.88 -33.39
C MET A 82 17.25 26.49 -33.78
N GLU A 83 17.35 27.14 -34.95
CA GLU A 83 18.58 27.85 -35.34
C GLU A 83 18.91 29.02 -34.40
N GLU A 84 17.91 29.79 -33.97
CA GLU A 84 18.10 30.89 -33.03
C GLU A 84 18.57 30.38 -31.66
N ALA A 85 17.93 29.34 -31.13
CA ALA A 85 18.32 28.69 -29.89
C ALA A 85 19.75 28.11 -29.97
N MET A 86 20.11 27.48 -31.10
CA MET A 86 21.48 27.00 -31.35
C MET A 86 22.49 28.14 -31.35
N ARG A 87 22.20 29.28 -31.99
CA ARG A 87 23.11 30.45 -31.98
C ARG A 87 23.28 31.04 -30.59
N VAL A 88 22.21 31.12 -29.80
CA VAL A 88 22.25 31.60 -28.41
C VAL A 88 23.09 30.67 -27.53
N ALA A 89 22.90 29.35 -27.69
CA ALA A 89 23.68 28.33 -27.00
C ALA A 89 25.17 28.32 -27.40
N GLU A 90 25.48 28.51 -28.69
CA GLU A 90 26.88 28.65 -29.18
C GLU A 90 27.57 29.90 -28.61
N MET A 91 26.84 30.98 -28.34
CA MET A 91 27.38 32.18 -27.69
C MET A 91 27.57 32.06 -26.17
N GLY A 92 27.30 30.88 -25.59
CA GLY A 92 27.48 30.63 -24.15
C GLY A 92 26.45 31.34 -23.27
N GLY A 93 25.32 31.77 -23.84
CA GLY A 93 24.18 32.22 -23.06
C GLY A 93 23.46 31.02 -22.45
N GLU A 94 23.44 30.90 -21.13
CA GLU A 94 22.45 30.05 -20.47
C GLU A 94 21.06 30.54 -20.88
N GLU A 95 20.24 29.66 -21.42
CA GLU A 95 18.83 29.95 -21.71
C GLU A 95 18.10 30.18 -20.39
N LEU A 96 18.15 31.41 -19.88
CA LEU A 96 17.32 31.81 -18.76
C LEU A 96 15.89 31.91 -19.30
N GLU A 97 15.08 30.89 -19.00
CA GLU A 97 13.65 30.96 -19.29
C GLU A 97 13.09 32.29 -18.77
N PRO A 98 12.38 33.07 -19.61
CA PRO A 98 11.78 34.31 -19.17
C PRO A 98 10.79 34.05 -18.03
N TYR A 99 10.84 34.90 -17.00
CA TYR A 99 9.94 34.78 -15.86
C TYR A 99 8.47 34.94 -16.28
N ASP A 100 7.69 33.85 -16.25
CA ASP A 100 6.25 33.91 -16.53
C ASP A 100 5.44 34.23 -15.26
N SER A 101 4.98 35.48 -15.16
CA SER A 101 4.09 35.94 -14.09
C SER A 101 2.75 35.19 -14.05
N LYS A 102 2.26 34.66 -15.18
CA LYS A 102 1.03 33.84 -15.22
C LYS A 102 1.27 32.46 -14.63
N LEU A 103 2.43 31.87 -14.85
CA LEU A 103 2.80 30.60 -14.24
C LEU A 103 3.00 30.76 -12.73
N GLN A 104 3.63 31.85 -12.29
CA GLN A 104 3.78 32.17 -10.87
C GLN A 104 2.43 32.31 -10.16
N THR A 105 1.51 33.08 -10.74
CA THR A 105 0.17 33.24 -10.14
C THR A 105 -0.58 31.92 -10.05
N LYS A 106 -0.46 31.05 -11.07
CA LYS A 106 -1.01 29.68 -11.00
C LYS A 106 -0.35 28.87 -9.88
N LEU A 107 0.98 28.92 -9.74
CA LEU A 107 1.72 28.21 -8.71
C LEU A 107 1.26 28.64 -7.30
N LEU A 108 1.12 29.95 -7.07
CA LEU A 108 0.63 30.50 -5.81
C LEU A 108 -0.82 30.09 -5.52
N ASN A 109 -1.68 30.07 -6.53
CA ASN A 109 -3.07 29.61 -6.37
C ASN A 109 -3.13 28.11 -6.04
N LEU A 110 -2.28 27.30 -6.68
CA LEU A 110 -2.16 25.87 -6.42
C LEU A 110 -1.63 25.61 -5.01
N SER A 111 -0.60 26.33 -4.56
CA SER A 111 -0.06 26.20 -3.21
C SER A 111 -1.10 26.56 -2.15
N ALA A 112 -1.82 27.68 -2.34
CA ALA A 112 -2.91 28.07 -1.45
C ALA A 112 -4.04 27.02 -1.40
N LYS A 113 -4.37 26.39 -2.54
CA LYS A 113 -5.36 25.32 -2.61
C LYS A 113 -4.89 24.06 -1.86
N ILE A 114 -3.62 23.69 -2.00
CA ILE A 114 -3.03 22.57 -1.28
C ILE A 114 -3.08 22.81 0.23
N GLU A 115 -2.72 24.01 0.69
CA GLU A 115 -2.77 24.39 2.10
C GLU A 115 -4.20 24.32 2.66
N ASN A 116 -5.17 24.86 1.94
CA ASN A 116 -6.59 24.79 2.33
C ASN A 116 -7.08 23.35 2.43
N LEU A 117 -6.82 22.52 1.41
CA LEU A 117 -7.20 21.11 1.43
C LEU A 117 -6.51 20.33 2.57
N THR A 118 -5.27 20.68 2.89
CA THR A 118 -4.53 20.09 4.00
C THR A 118 -5.18 20.44 5.34
N LEU A 119 -5.60 21.69 5.52
CA LEU A 119 -6.37 22.14 6.70
C LEU A 119 -7.74 21.45 6.78
N GLN A 120 -8.45 21.33 5.67
CA GLN A 120 -9.73 20.61 5.61
C GLN A 120 -9.57 19.14 5.97
N LEU A 121 -8.54 18.48 5.44
CA LEU A 121 -8.25 17.08 5.74
C LEU A 121 -7.89 16.88 7.22
N ALA A 122 -7.07 17.77 7.79
CA ALA A 122 -6.72 17.73 9.21
C ALA A 122 -7.96 17.91 10.09
N ASN A 123 -8.85 18.86 9.74
CA ASN A 123 -10.10 19.04 10.45
C ASN A 123 -11.02 17.82 10.31
N LEU A 124 -11.17 17.28 9.10
CA LEU A 124 -11.99 16.09 8.85
C LEU A 124 -11.49 14.88 9.64
N ARG A 125 -10.17 14.63 9.66
CA ARG A 125 -9.57 13.55 10.48
C ARG A 125 -9.84 13.73 11.97
N ARG A 126 -9.93 14.97 12.45
CA ARG A 126 -10.20 15.27 13.86
C ARG A 126 -11.69 15.15 14.20
N THR A 127 -12.60 15.63 13.35
CA THR A 127 -14.02 15.75 13.69
C THR A 127 -14.88 14.60 13.15
N ALA A 128 -14.56 14.05 11.99
CA ALA A 128 -15.40 13.04 11.34
C ALA A 128 -15.52 11.73 12.13
N PRO A 129 -14.46 11.16 12.74
CA PRO A 129 -14.60 9.94 13.53
C PRO A 129 -15.52 10.12 14.74
N ALA A 130 -15.38 11.25 15.45
CA ALA A 130 -16.22 11.57 16.60
C ALA A 130 -17.68 11.81 16.20
N GLN A 131 -17.92 12.53 15.11
CA GLN A 131 -19.26 12.77 14.58
C GLN A 131 -19.92 11.47 14.10
N ALA A 132 -19.20 10.62 13.39
CA ALA A 132 -19.68 9.32 12.95
C ALA A 132 -20.02 8.43 14.16
N ALA A 133 -19.11 8.32 15.12
CA ALA A 133 -19.34 7.55 16.34
C ALA A 133 -20.57 8.05 17.12
N ALA A 134 -20.74 9.37 17.26
CA ALA A 134 -21.91 9.97 17.90
C ALA A 134 -23.21 9.66 17.14
N SER A 135 -23.19 9.69 15.80
CA SER A 135 -24.36 9.35 14.99
C SER A 135 -24.75 7.87 15.13
N TYR A 136 -23.77 6.96 15.17
CA TYR A 136 -24.01 5.53 15.39
C TYR A 136 -24.47 5.23 16.81
N ALA A 137 -23.89 5.88 17.82
CA ALA A 137 -24.35 5.74 19.20
C ALA A 137 -25.83 6.18 19.33
N ALA A 138 -26.19 7.31 18.72
CA ALA A 138 -27.57 7.79 18.73
C ALA A 138 -28.56 6.88 17.98
N THR A 139 -28.13 6.16 16.93
CA THR A 139 -28.98 5.16 16.27
C THR A 139 -29.15 3.92 17.13
N LEU A 140 -28.06 3.41 17.74
CA LEU A 140 -28.11 2.24 18.61
C LEU A 140 -28.96 2.48 19.86
N GLU A 141 -28.85 3.65 20.50
CA GLU A 141 -29.69 3.99 21.66
C GLU A 141 -31.19 4.04 21.31
N LYS A 142 -31.55 4.38 20.07
CA LYS A 142 -32.94 4.34 19.61
C LYS A 142 -33.41 2.91 19.41
N GLU A 143 -32.59 2.09 18.74
CA GLU A 143 -32.88 0.68 18.52
C GLU A 143 -33.00 -0.10 19.84
N GLU A 144 -32.13 0.18 20.83
CA GLU A 144 -32.23 -0.41 22.17
C GLU A 144 -33.53 -0.03 22.86
N LYS A 145 -33.94 1.24 22.82
CA LYS A 145 -35.22 1.68 23.41
C LYS A 145 -36.42 1.03 22.72
N GLU A 146 -36.42 0.96 21.39
CA GLU A 146 -37.48 0.30 20.64
C GLU A 146 -37.55 -1.20 20.97
N PHE A 147 -36.40 -1.85 21.12
CA PHE A 147 -36.31 -3.25 21.50
C PHE A 147 -36.79 -3.49 22.95
N GLU A 148 -36.39 -2.64 23.91
CA GLU A 148 -36.84 -2.71 25.29
C GLU A 148 -38.36 -2.50 25.39
N GLU A 149 -38.91 -1.50 24.70
CA GLU A 149 -40.35 -1.27 24.64
C GLU A 149 -41.09 -2.46 24.03
N ALA A 150 -40.58 -3.02 22.92
CA ALA A 150 -41.18 -4.20 22.30
C ALA A 150 -41.16 -5.42 23.23
N ARG A 151 -40.06 -5.61 23.96
CA ARG A 151 -39.91 -6.67 24.96
C ARG A 151 -40.88 -6.49 26.11
N GLN A 152 -41.00 -5.28 26.67
CA GLN A 152 -41.95 -4.97 27.74
C GLN A 152 -43.39 -5.22 27.28
N ARG A 153 -43.77 -4.78 26.07
CA ARG A 153 -45.09 -5.06 25.50
C ARG A 153 -45.35 -6.57 25.34
N ALA A 154 -44.35 -7.34 24.91
CA ALA A 154 -44.48 -8.80 24.79
C ALA A 154 -44.59 -9.50 26.16
N GLU A 155 -43.82 -9.07 27.16
CA GLU A 155 -43.92 -9.58 28.54
C GLU A 155 -45.28 -9.24 29.17
N GLU A 156 -45.80 -8.02 28.97
CA GLU A 156 -47.13 -7.61 29.41
C GLU A 156 -48.24 -8.42 28.72
N GLN A 157 -48.14 -8.64 27.40
CA GLN A 157 -49.08 -9.48 26.65
C GLN A 157 -49.07 -10.91 27.16
N ARG A 158 -47.87 -11.49 27.37
CA ARG A 158 -47.73 -12.84 27.93
C ARG A 158 -48.31 -12.92 29.35
N LYS A 159 -48.10 -11.90 30.18
CA LYS A 159 -48.68 -11.86 31.53
C LYS A 159 -50.21 -11.82 31.48
N LYS A 160 -50.79 -10.99 30.61
CA LYS A 160 -52.24 -10.94 30.39
C LYS A 160 -52.80 -12.28 29.93
N MET A 161 -52.14 -12.95 28.97
CA MET A 161 -52.55 -14.30 28.55
C MET A 161 -52.49 -15.31 29.71
N LEU A 162 -51.46 -15.25 30.56
CA LEU A 162 -51.34 -16.12 31.73
C LEU A 162 -52.44 -15.87 32.77
N GLU A 163 -52.80 -14.60 32.99
CA GLU A 163 -53.90 -14.19 33.89
C GLU A 163 -55.27 -14.60 33.34
N GLU A 164 -55.49 -14.50 32.03
CA GLU A 164 -56.71 -14.94 31.34
C GLU A 164 -56.86 -16.47 31.29
N GLU A 165 -55.77 -17.20 31.06
CA GLU A 165 -55.76 -18.68 31.07
C GLU A 165 -55.84 -19.25 32.49
N GLY A 166 -55.66 -18.44 33.54
CA GLY A 166 -55.83 -18.85 34.93
C GLY A 166 -54.90 -19.99 35.36
N VAL A 167 -53.75 -20.15 34.71
CA VAL A 167 -52.80 -21.25 34.98
C VAL A 167 -52.05 -20.93 36.28
N PRO A 168 -52.30 -21.64 37.40
CA PRO A 168 -51.48 -21.50 38.60
C PRO A 168 -50.05 -21.91 38.22
N LEU A 169 -49.03 -21.18 38.69
CA LEU A 169 -47.62 -21.50 38.45
C LEU A 169 -47.40 -23.02 38.50
N GLY A 170 -47.02 -23.61 37.36
CA GLY A 170 -47.08 -25.03 37.07
C GLY A 170 -46.44 -25.95 38.11
N THR A 171 -47.19 -26.24 39.17
CA THR A 171 -46.91 -27.29 40.16
C THR A 171 -47.87 -28.47 40.01
N GLU A 172 -48.96 -28.32 39.28
CA GLU A 172 -49.82 -29.44 38.90
C GLU A 172 -49.31 -30.09 37.61
N GLY A 173 -48.80 -31.31 37.73
CA GLY A 173 -48.37 -32.11 36.59
C GLY A 173 -46.86 -32.22 36.37
N VAL A 174 -46.03 -32.06 37.40
CA VAL A 174 -44.66 -32.59 37.32
C VAL A 174 -44.78 -34.11 37.16
N ARG A 175 -44.53 -34.59 35.94
CA ARG A 175 -44.59 -36.01 35.59
C ARG A 175 -43.66 -36.77 36.55
N ASP A 176 -44.18 -37.82 37.15
CA ASP A 176 -43.42 -38.84 37.87
C ASP A 176 -42.78 -38.40 39.21
N TRP A 177 -43.47 -37.53 39.97
CA TRP A 177 -43.09 -37.23 41.36
C TRP A 177 -42.91 -38.47 42.22
N GLU A 178 -43.77 -39.47 42.05
CA GLU A 178 -43.66 -40.76 42.74
C GLU A 178 -42.41 -41.55 42.35
N GLU A 179 -41.90 -41.38 41.12
CA GLU A 179 -40.68 -42.02 40.67
C GLU A 179 -39.45 -41.30 41.23
N ALA A 180 -39.48 -39.97 41.28
CA ALA A 180 -38.46 -39.16 41.93
C ALA A 180 -38.33 -39.50 43.42
N GLU A 181 -39.45 -39.64 44.13
CA GLU A 181 -39.48 -40.03 45.55
C GLU A 181 -38.94 -41.45 45.75
N ARG A 182 -39.38 -42.41 44.93
CA ARG A 182 -38.88 -43.79 44.96
C ARG A 182 -37.37 -43.89 44.70
N ASN A 183 -36.87 -43.14 43.71
CA ASN A 183 -35.44 -43.13 43.38
C ASN A 183 -34.62 -42.49 44.50
N TRP A 184 -35.13 -41.44 45.13
CA TRP A 184 -34.47 -40.81 46.27
C TRP A 184 -34.43 -41.73 47.49
N GLU A 185 -35.52 -42.45 47.79
CA GLU A 185 -35.53 -43.45 48.85
C GLU A 185 -34.55 -44.60 48.58
N GLN A 186 -34.49 -45.11 47.36
CA GLN A 186 -33.55 -46.19 47.01
C GLN A 186 -32.10 -45.72 47.11
N ALA A 187 -31.80 -44.51 46.61
CA ALA A 187 -30.47 -43.93 46.68
C ALA A 187 -30.02 -43.71 48.14
N THR A 188 -30.91 -43.20 49.00
CA THR A 188 -30.60 -42.98 50.42
C THR A 188 -30.40 -44.29 51.18
N LYS A 189 -31.25 -45.30 50.96
CA LYS A 189 -31.08 -46.66 51.52
C LYS A 189 -29.75 -47.28 51.08
N GLY A 190 -29.44 -47.21 49.79
CA GLY A 190 -28.17 -47.73 49.26
C GLY A 190 -26.93 -47.04 49.84
N LEU A 191 -26.98 -45.73 50.08
CA LEU A 191 -25.89 -45.00 50.74
C LEU A 191 -25.68 -45.43 52.20
N VAL A 192 -26.75 -45.73 52.93
CA VAL A 192 -26.65 -46.25 54.30
C VAL A 192 -26.02 -47.64 54.32
N ASP A 193 -26.46 -48.55 53.44
CA ASP A 193 -25.90 -49.90 53.34
C ASP A 193 -24.40 -49.88 53.00
N ILE A 194 -23.98 -48.97 52.10
CA ILE A 194 -22.57 -48.80 51.74
C ILE A 194 -21.78 -48.32 52.96
N LYS A 195 -22.31 -47.36 53.73
CA LYS A 195 -21.65 -46.87 54.95
C LYS A 195 -21.42 -47.99 55.98
N GLU A 196 -22.41 -48.87 56.17
CA GLU A 196 -22.29 -50.02 57.07
C GLU A 196 -21.27 -51.04 56.57
N LYS A 197 -21.36 -51.43 55.30
CA LYS A 197 -20.42 -52.39 54.66
C LYS A 197 -18.98 -51.89 54.66
N ILE A 198 -18.75 -50.59 54.43
CA ILE A 198 -17.40 -50.02 54.53
C ILE A 198 -16.84 -50.19 55.95
N GLY A 199 -17.65 -49.97 56.98
CA GLY A 199 -17.26 -50.22 58.38
C GLY A 199 -16.91 -51.69 58.64
N GLU A 200 -17.74 -52.62 58.17
CA GLU A 200 -17.47 -54.06 58.29
C GLU A 200 -16.19 -54.49 57.56
N THR A 201 -15.99 -54.02 56.32
CA THR A 201 -14.77 -54.32 55.55
C THR A 201 -13.53 -53.73 56.20
N GLY A 202 -13.62 -52.55 56.80
CA GLY A 202 -12.55 -51.94 57.59
C GLY A 202 -12.22 -52.78 58.82
N ALA A 203 -13.23 -53.25 59.56
CA ALA A 203 -13.02 -54.13 60.71
C ALA A 203 -12.37 -55.47 60.30
N ARG A 204 -12.81 -56.08 59.21
CA ARG A 204 -12.18 -57.31 58.66
C ARG A 204 -10.75 -57.07 58.20
N LEU A 205 -10.45 -55.92 57.60
CA LEU A 205 -9.08 -55.55 57.22
C LEU A 205 -8.18 -55.37 58.46
N VAL A 206 -8.68 -54.75 59.52
CA VAL A 206 -7.94 -54.61 60.79
C VAL A 206 -7.69 -55.99 61.41
N GLN A 207 -8.71 -56.86 61.48
CA GLN A 207 -8.54 -58.22 61.98
C GLN A 207 -7.55 -59.04 61.15
N ALA A 208 -7.63 -58.95 59.81
CA ALA A 208 -6.68 -59.63 58.92
C ALA A 208 -5.26 -59.10 59.10
N ARG A 209 -5.10 -57.78 59.30
CA ARG A 209 -3.80 -57.15 59.62
C ARG A 209 -3.26 -57.63 60.96
N ASP A 210 -4.08 -57.66 62.01
CA ASP A 210 -3.67 -58.10 63.34
C ASP A 210 -3.30 -59.58 63.34
N ALA A 211 -4.06 -60.41 62.63
CA ALA A 211 -3.74 -61.83 62.42
C ALA A 211 -2.41 -62.02 61.67
N ALA A 212 -2.16 -61.23 60.61
CA ALA A 212 -0.89 -61.25 59.89
C ALA A 212 0.29 -60.82 60.80
N ALA A 213 0.12 -59.76 61.60
CA ALA A 213 1.13 -59.30 62.54
C ALA A 213 1.43 -60.34 63.64
N TYR A 214 0.40 -61.08 64.10
CA TYR A 214 0.58 -62.17 65.06
C TYR A 214 1.38 -63.33 64.45
N LEU A 215 1.07 -63.73 63.22
CA LEU A 215 1.82 -64.77 62.50
C LEU A 215 3.29 -64.38 62.28
N ASP A 216 3.56 -63.12 61.93
CA ASP A 216 4.93 -62.59 61.78
C ASP A 216 5.72 -62.57 63.10
N GLN A 217 5.05 -62.45 64.26
CA GLN A 217 5.70 -62.50 65.58
C GLN A 217 5.99 -63.93 66.08
N VAL A 218 5.15 -64.90 65.74
CA VAL A 218 5.34 -66.32 66.11
C VAL A 218 6.37 -67.03 65.21
N GLY A 219 6.67 -66.46 64.04
CA GLY A 219 7.67 -66.96 63.09
C GLY A 219 9.14 -66.55 63.36
N LYS A 220 9.44 -65.92 64.51
CA LYS A 220 10.79 -65.58 64.98
C LYS A 220 11.07 -66.26 66.32
#